data_AF-A0A7C7J243-F1
#
_entry.id   AF-A0A7C7J243-F1
#
_cell.length_a   1.000
_cell.length_b   1.000
_cell.length_c   1.000
_cell.angle_alpha   90.00
_cell.angle_beta   90.00
_cell.angle_gamma   90.00
#
_symmetry.space_group_name_H-M   'P 1'
#
loop_
_entity.id
_entity.type
_entity.pdbx_description
1 polymer ?
#
loop_
_entity_poly.entity_id
_entity_poly.type
_entity_poly.pdbx_seq_one_letter_code
_entity_poly.pdbx_strand_id
1 'polypeptide(L)'
;MRFPSDRGIAGHVFTTGVTIDIPDAQVDSRFNPEFDEETGFVTRSVLCVPVINKRGEVIGASQALSRTTGPFTYEDESRLKAFTAEISSVLESAQMFDATENMNEGKQGSVEIVSDGVITFDNQGNVMTCNTSGLKIMCATLEDILHRPAHEVFAGPNA
;
A
#
# COMPACT_ATOMS: atom_id res chain seq x y z
N MET A 1 0.65 0.02 -12.11
CA MET A 1 0.53 -1.10 -13.08
C MET A 1 -0.23 -2.23 -12.38
N ARG A 2 -1.19 -2.90 -13.05
CA ARG A 2 -2.09 -3.88 -12.43
C ARG A 2 -1.91 -5.23 -13.12
N PHE A 3 -1.70 -6.29 -12.35
CA PHE A 3 -1.49 -7.66 -12.84
C PHE A 3 -2.51 -8.61 -12.21
N PRO A 4 -2.75 -9.79 -12.81
CA PRO A 4 -3.54 -10.84 -12.19
C PRO A 4 -3.00 -11.22 -10.80
N SER A 5 -3.88 -11.33 -9.81
CA SER A 5 -3.53 -11.59 -8.40
C SER A 5 -2.97 -13.00 -8.16
N ASP A 6 -3.00 -13.87 -9.15
CA ASP A 6 -2.50 -15.25 -9.13
C ASP A 6 -1.13 -15.42 -9.81
N ARG A 7 -0.58 -14.35 -10.40
CA ARG A 7 0.69 -14.41 -11.13
C ARG A 7 1.86 -13.83 -10.33
N GLY A 8 3.03 -14.43 -10.57
CA GLY A 8 4.30 -13.98 -9.99
C GLY A 8 4.47 -14.36 -8.52
N ILE A 9 5.60 -13.95 -7.94
CA ILE A 9 5.92 -14.18 -6.52
C ILE A 9 4.86 -13.55 -5.62
N ALA A 10 4.47 -12.30 -5.88
CA ALA A 10 3.44 -11.59 -5.12
C ALA A 10 2.08 -12.31 -5.16
N GLY A 11 1.66 -12.83 -6.33
CA GLY A 11 0.42 -13.58 -6.45
C GLY A 11 0.44 -14.92 -5.70
N HIS A 12 1.58 -15.61 -5.70
CA HIS A 12 1.76 -16.82 -4.89
C HIS A 12 1.66 -16.52 -3.38
N VAL A 13 2.31 -15.46 -2.90
CA VAL A 13 2.22 -15.05 -1.49
C VAL A 13 0.80 -14.62 -1.13
N PHE A 14 0.13 -13.88 -2.01
CA PHE A 14 -1.26 -13.45 -1.81
C PHE A 14 -2.22 -14.63 -1.68
N THR A 15 -2.08 -15.64 -2.54
CA THR A 15 -2.99 -16.80 -2.57
C THR A 15 -2.70 -17.83 -1.47
N THR A 16 -1.44 -18.00 -1.08
CA THR A 16 -1.03 -19.02 -0.09
C THR A 16 -0.92 -18.47 1.33
N GLY A 17 -0.71 -17.16 1.48
CA GLY A 17 -0.36 -16.54 2.77
C GLY A 17 1.02 -16.92 3.28
N VAL A 18 1.89 -17.50 2.45
CA VAL A 18 3.22 -17.98 2.85
C VAL A 18 4.29 -16.99 2.37
N THR A 19 5.15 -16.54 3.30
CA THR A 19 6.33 -15.73 2.97
C THR A 19 7.25 -16.48 2.00
N ILE A 20 7.77 -15.77 1.00
CA ILE A 20 8.80 -16.28 0.08
C ILE A 20 10.07 -15.44 0.22
N ASP A 21 11.20 -16.11 0.40
CA ASP A 21 12.54 -15.52 0.25
C ASP A 21 13.27 -16.25 -0.88
N ILE A 22 13.64 -15.49 -1.90
CA ILE A 22 14.34 -15.95 -3.09
C ILE A 22 15.70 -15.24 -3.14
N PRO A 23 16.80 -15.97 -2.89
CA PRO A 23 18.14 -15.41 -2.97
C PRO A 23 18.57 -15.03 -4.39
N ASP A 24 18.05 -15.73 -5.40
CA ASP A 24 18.31 -15.47 -6.82
C ASP A 24 17.00 -15.53 -7.62
N ALA A 25 16.50 -14.37 -8.02
CA ALA A 25 15.22 -14.25 -8.73
C ALA A 25 15.28 -14.78 -10.17
N GLN A 26 16.47 -14.74 -10.80
CA GLN A 26 16.62 -15.10 -12.21
C GLN A 26 16.48 -16.62 -12.45
N VAL A 27 16.62 -17.41 -11.39
CA VAL A 27 16.48 -18.87 -11.44
C VAL A 27 15.15 -19.38 -10.88
N ASP A 28 14.31 -18.50 -10.32
CA ASP A 28 13.00 -18.89 -9.80
C ASP A 28 11.93 -18.84 -10.90
N SER A 29 11.32 -19.99 -11.19
CA SER A 29 10.28 -20.12 -12.24
C SER A 29 9.03 -19.24 -12.03
N ARG A 30 8.82 -18.71 -10.81
CA ARG A 30 7.70 -17.82 -10.47
C ARG A 30 8.04 -16.34 -10.70
N PHE A 31 9.30 -16.02 -10.97
CA PHE A 31 9.72 -14.67 -11.29
C PHE A 31 9.29 -14.30 -12.72
N ASN A 32 8.72 -13.10 -12.89
CA ASN A 32 8.37 -12.57 -14.21
C ASN A 32 9.40 -11.49 -14.61
N PRO A 33 10.28 -11.75 -15.60
CA PRO A 33 11.30 -10.79 -16.03
C PRO A 33 10.75 -9.63 -16.85
N GLU A 34 9.50 -9.71 -17.33
CA GLU A 34 8.87 -8.67 -18.16
C GLU A 34 8.88 -7.28 -17.47
N PHE A 35 8.78 -7.25 -16.14
CA PHE A 35 8.87 -6.00 -15.36
C PHE A 35 10.29 -5.40 -15.32
N ASP A 36 11.31 -6.24 -15.20
CA ASP A 36 12.71 -5.82 -15.25
C ASP A 36 13.05 -5.27 -16.65
N GLU A 37 12.51 -5.90 -17.71
CA GLU A 37 12.69 -5.46 -19.09
C GLU A 37 12.04 -4.08 -19.36
N GLU A 38 10.84 -3.84 -18.84
CA GLU A 38 10.14 -2.55 -19.02
C GLU A 38 10.76 -1.41 -18.19
N THR A 39 11.25 -1.71 -16.98
CA THR A 39 11.75 -0.69 -16.05
C THR A 39 13.28 -0.49 -16.12
N GLY A 40 14.00 -1.42 -16.73
CA GLY A 40 15.47 -1.47 -16.71
C GLY A 40 16.06 -1.83 -15.34
N PHE A 41 15.22 -2.19 -14.36
CA PHE A 41 15.67 -2.70 -13.07
C PHE A 41 16.11 -4.15 -13.18
N VAL A 42 17.11 -4.57 -12.42
CA VAL A 42 17.53 -5.98 -12.35
C VAL A 42 17.25 -6.51 -10.96
N THR A 43 16.23 -7.36 -10.88
CA THR A 43 15.82 -8.05 -9.67
C THR A 43 16.77 -9.23 -9.42
N ARG A 44 17.56 -9.13 -8.36
CA ARG A 44 18.54 -10.16 -7.95
C ARG A 44 18.00 -11.07 -6.87
N SER A 45 17.33 -10.50 -5.86
CA SER A 45 16.71 -11.25 -4.77
C SER A 45 15.32 -10.70 -4.47
N VAL A 46 14.45 -11.51 -3.91
CA VAL A 46 13.08 -11.13 -3.55
C VAL A 46 12.72 -11.67 -2.19
N LEU A 47 12.29 -10.79 -1.30
CA LEU A 47 11.61 -11.16 -0.06
C LEU A 47 10.18 -10.65 -0.15
N CYS A 48 9.21 -11.54 -0.11
CA CYS A 48 7.79 -11.20 -0.23
C CYS A 48 7.01 -11.78 0.94
N VAL A 49 6.29 -10.93 1.66
CA VAL A 49 5.50 -11.27 2.84
C VAL A 49 4.02 -10.96 2.59
N PRO A 50 3.08 -11.76 3.14
CA PRO A 50 1.66 -11.47 3.01
C PRO A 50 1.28 -10.23 3.85
N VAL A 51 0.36 -9.44 3.31
CA VAL A 51 -0.33 -8.39 4.08
C VAL A 51 -1.57 -9.02 4.69
N ILE A 52 -1.61 -9.15 6.01
CA ILE A 52 -2.67 -9.84 6.73
C ILE A 52 -3.46 -8.83 7.57
N ASN A 53 -4.78 -8.85 7.38
CA ASN A 53 -5.73 -7.99 8.05
C ASN A 53 -6.01 -8.48 9.49
N LYS A 54 -6.69 -7.66 10.32
CA LYS A 54 -7.01 -8.05 11.72
C LYS A 54 -7.89 -9.30 11.84
N ARG A 55 -8.60 -9.65 10.76
CA ARG A 55 -9.45 -10.85 10.67
C ARG A 55 -8.67 -12.11 10.24
N GLY A 56 -7.37 -11.98 10.00
CA GLY A 56 -6.50 -13.09 9.58
C GLY A 56 -6.55 -13.38 8.07
N GLU A 57 -7.13 -12.50 7.27
CA GLU A 57 -7.21 -12.66 5.82
C GLU A 57 -6.04 -11.99 5.12
N VAL A 58 -5.55 -12.61 4.04
CA VAL A 58 -4.54 -12.02 3.18
C VAL A 58 -5.21 -11.00 2.26
N ILE A 59 -4.87 -9.73 2.43
CA ILE A 59 -5.42 -8.61 1.65
C ILE A 59 -4.45 -8.07 0.60
N GLY A 60 -3.22 -8.59 0.58
CA GLY A 60 -2.19 -8.20 -0.37
C GLY A 60 -0.86 -8.91 -0.13
N ALA A 61 0.18 -8.44 -0.81
CA ALA A 61 1.56 -8.86 -0.59
C ALA A 61 2.47 -7.63 -0.57
N SER A 62 3.49 -7.65 0.30
CA SER A 62 4.53 -6.63 0.40
C SER A 62 5.87 -7.26 0.02
N GLN A 63 6.67 -6.58 -0.80
CA GLN A 63 7.91 -7.15 -1.32
C GLN A 63 9.09 -6.19 -1.23
N ALA A 64 10.25 -6.73 -0.87
CA ALA A 64 11.55 -6.08 -0.96
C ALA A 64 12.38 -6.78 -2.04
N LEU A 65 13.02 -5.99 -2.91
CA LEU A 65 13.80 -6.48 -4.05
C LEU A 65 15.28 -6.11 -3.91
N SER A 66 16.16 -6.97 -4.40
CA SER A 66 17.59 -6.73 -4.60
C SER A 66 18.30 -6.13 -3.39
N ARG A 67 18.43 -6.90 -2.30
CA ARG A 67 19.21 -6.48 -1.12
C ARG A 67 20.63 -6.06 -1.51
N THR A 68 21.11 -4.95 -0.95
CA THR A 68 22.39 -4.35 -1.33
C THR A 68 23.60 -5.25 -1.05
N THR A 69 23.54 -6.05 0.02
CA THR A 69 24.66 -6.90 0.46
C THR A 69 24.17 -8.25 0.98
N GLY A 70 24.44 -9.35 0.28
CA GLY A 70 24.08 -10.70 0.72
C GLY A 70 22.57 -11.01 0.69
N PRO A 71 22.16 -12.25 1.04
CA PRO A 71 20.76 -12.68 1.03
C PRO A 71 19.96 -12.00 2.15
N PHE A 72 18.63 -11.92 1.99
CA PHE A 72 17.77 -11.43 3.07
C PHE A 72 17.98 -12.23 4.36
N THR A 73 17.86 -11.55 5.48
CA THR A 73 17.97 -12.15 6.81
C THR A 73 16.60 -12.25 7.45
N TYR A 74 16.51 -13.09 8.48
CA TYR A 74 15.33 -13.15 9.33
C TYR A 74 14.97 -11.78 9.94
N GLU A 75 15.96 -10.93 10.22
CA GLU A 75 15.72 -9.57 10.71
C GLU A 75 15.06 -8.69 9.63
N ASP A 76 15.47 -8.81 8.36
CA ASP A 76 14.82 -8.10 7.25
C ASP A 76 13.36 -8.54 7.09
N GLU A 77 13.10 -9.85 7.19
CA GLU A 77 11.73 -10.39 7.19
C GLU A 77 10.90 -9.84 8.34
N SER A 78 11.45 -9.84 9.56
CA SER A 78 10.75 -9.32 10.73
C SER A 78 10.43 -7.83 10.59
N ARG A 79 11.35 -7.04 10.04
CA ARG A 79 11.14 -5.60 9.79
C ARG A 79 10.09 -5.37 8.71
N LEU A 80 10.16 -6.12 7.61
CA LEU A 80 9.19 -6.02 6.52
C LEU A 80 7.78 -6.41 6.99
N LYS A 81 7.65 -7.45 7.83
CA LYS A 81 6.39 -7.83 8.47
C LYS A 81 5.84 -6.74 9.38
N ALA A 82 6.69 -6.14 10.23
CA ALA A 82 6.26 -5.05 11.12
C ALA A 82 5.74 -3.85 10.32
N PHE A 83 6.47 -3.42 9.29
CA PHE A 83 6.05 -2.34 8.39
C PHE A 83 4.75 -2.68 7.65
N THR A 84 4.61 -3.93 7.22
CA THR A 84 3.41 -4.42 6.52
C THR A 84 2.16 -4.41 7.41
N ALA A 85 2.30 -4.69 8.71
CA ALA A 85 1.19 -4.65 9.65
C ALA A 85 0.62 -3.24 9.83
N GLU A 86 1.49 -2.21 9.81
CA GLU A 86 1.07 -0.82 9.82
C GLU A 86 0.30 -0.46 8.54
N ILE A 87 0.85 -0.84 7.37
CA ILE A 87 0.19 -0.62 6.07
C ILE A 87 -1.17 -1.32 5.99
N SER A 88 -1.28 -2.54 6.53
CA SER A 88 -2.54 -3.28 6.53
C SER A 88 -3.67 -2.51 7.22
N SER A 89 -3.36 -1.84 8.34
CA SER A 89 -4.34 -1.05 9.09
C SER A 89 -4.80 0.19 8.30
N VAL A 90 -3.88 0.80 7.54
CA VAL A 90 -4.18 1.93 6.65
C VAL A 90 -4.99 1.48 5.43
N LEU A 91 -4.66 0.33 4.83
CA LEU A 91 -5.38 -0.24 3.69
C LEU A 91 -6.81 -0.67 4.06
N GLU A 92 -7.01 -1.30 5.21
CA GLU A 92 -8.34 -1.62 5.72
C GLU A 92 -9.18 -0.33 5.87
N SER A 93 -8.58 0.72 6.44
CA SER A 93 -9.25 2.00 6.61
C SER A 93 -9.63 2.61 5.25
N ALA A 94 -8.71 2.63 4.29
CA ALA A 94 -8.94 3.16 2.95
C ALA A 94 -10.01 2.36 2.16
N GLN A 95 -9.97 1.03 2.22
CA GLN A 95 -11.00 0.18 1.60
C GLN A 95 -12.38 0.38 2.25
N MET A 96 -12.42 0.61 3.57
CA MET A 96 -13.66 0.93 4.28
C MET A 96 -14.19 2.32 3.86
N PHE A 97 -13.31 3.28 3.61
CA PHE A 97 -13.67 4.59 3.03
C PHE A 97 -14.22 4.46 1.60
N ASP A 98 -13.52 3.74 0.71
CA ASP A 98 -13.96 3.52 -0.68
C ASP A 98 -15.28 2.73 -0.76
N ALA A 99 -15.50 1.79 0.17
CA ALA A 99 -16.75 1.03 0.27
C ALA A 99 -17.92 1.92 0.75
N THR A 100 -17.66 2.91 1.62
CA THR A 100 -18.68 3.90 2.02
C THR A 100 -19.02 4.92 0.93
N GLU A 101 -18.13 5.21 -0.02
CA GLU A 101 -18.48 6.06 -1.17
C GLU A 101 -19.36 5.35 -2.21
N ASN A 102 -19.28 4.01 -2.29
CA ASN A 102 -20.02 3.22 -3.30
C ASN A 102 -21.39 2.68 -2.83
N MET A 103 -21.77 2.87 -1.56
CA MET A 103 -23.04 2.39 -1.01
C MET A 103 -23.75 3.48 -0.17
N ASN A 104 -24.54 4.33 -0.86
CA ASN A 104 -25.60 5.22 -0.35
C ASN A 104 -25.13 6.54 0.34
N GLU A 105 -25.51 7.72 -0.16
CA GLU A 105 -26.89 8.24 -0.06
C GLU A 105 -27.67 7.67 1.15
N GLY A 106 -27.15 7.81 2.37
CA GLY A 106 -28.00 7.68 3.55
C GLY A 106 -27.36 7.06 4.79
N LYS A 107 -27.13 7.95 5.77
CA LYS A 107 -27.18 7.75 7.23
C LYS A 107 -26.01 7.02 7.93
N GLN A 108 -25.27 7.87 8.66
CA GLN A 108 -24.78 7.75 10.05
C GLN A 108 -24.64 6.35 10.65
N GLY A 109 -23.40 5.99 10.99
CA GLY A 109 -23.07 4.93 11.93
C GLY A 109 -21.59 4.98 12.36
N SER A 110 -21.33 5.66 13.48
CA SER A 110 -20.22 5.48 14.42
C SER A 110 -18.78 5.29 13.91
N VAL A 111 -18.07 6.40 13.93
CA VAL A 111 -16.62 6.62 14.10
C VAL A 111 -15.84 5.47 14.78
N GLU A 112 -14.82 4.93 14.10
CA GLU A 112 -13.56 4.60 14.78
C GLU A 112 -12.48 5.58 14.31
N ILE A 113 -11.87 6.20 15.31
CA ILE A 113 -10.94 7.32 15.20
C ILE A 113 -9.63 6.75 14.64
N VAL A 114 -9.47 6.74 13.32
CA VAL A 114 -8.13 6.63 12.74
C VAL A 114 -7.51 8.01 12.94
N SER A 115 -6.58 8.14 13.89
CA SER A 115 -5.84 9.39 14.12
C SER A 115 -5.05 9.84 12.88
N ASP A 116 -4.88 8.95 11.91
CA ASP A 116 -4.14 9.20 10.69
C ASP A 116 -5.01 9.93 9.65
N GLY A 117 -4.45 11.01 9.11
CA GLY A 117 -5.02 11.69 7.96
C GLY A 117 -4.80 10.88 6.70
N VAL A 118 -5.89 10.50 6.02
CA VAL A 118 -5.85 9.83 4.72
C VAL A 118 -6.33 10.81 3.66
N ILE A 119 -5.53 10.99 2.61
CA ILE A 119 -5.81 11.87 1.48
C ILE A 119 -5.47 11.09 0.21
N THR A 120 -6.37 11.08 -0.77
CA THR A 120 -6.14 10.45 -2.07
C THR A 120 -5.97 11.52 -3.15
N PHE A 121 -5.24 11.18 -4.21
CA PHE A 121 -4.98 12.06 -5.34
C PHE A 121 -5.36 11.40 -6.66
N ASP A 122 -5.74 12.19 -7.66
CA ASP A 122 -5.87 11.74 -9.05
C ASP A 122 -4.49 11.56 -9.72
N ASN A 123 -4.50 11.10 -10.98
CA ASN A 123 -3.28 10.92 -11.77
C ASN A 123 -2.56 12.25 -12.13
N GLN A 124 -3.18 13.40 -11.85
CA GLN A 124 -2.61 14.74 -12.03
C GLN A 124 -2.10 15.33 -10.71
N GLY A 125 -2.25 14.61 -9.59
CA GLY A 125 -1.82 15.05 -8.26
C GLY A 125 -2.81 15.97 -7.55
N ASN A 126 -4.07 16.02 -7.99
CA ASN A 126 -5.14 16.79 -7.32
C ASN A 126 -5.82 15.95 -6.26
N VAL A 127 -6.19 16.56 -5.13
CA VAL A 127 -6.91 15.88 -4.04
C VAL A 127 -8.28 15.39 -4.52
N MET A 128 -8.55 14.10 -4.35
CA MET A 128 -9.84 13.49 -4.68
C MET A 128 -10.69 13.24 -3.44
N THR A 129 -10.07 12.78 -2.35
CA THR A 129 -10.77 12.54 -1.08
C THR A 129 -9.86 12.87 0.10
N CYS A 130 -10.46 13.22 1.23
CA CYS A 130 -9.76 13.39 2.51
C CYS A 130 -10.68 12.92 3.64
N ASN A 131 -10.16 12.09 4.53
CA ASN A 131 -10.91 11.66 5.71
C ASN A 131 -11.03 12.82 6.74
N THR A 132 -11.96 12.69 7.68
CA THR A 132 -12.19 13.73 8.71
C THR A 132 -10.95 14.00 9.57
N SER A 133 -10.09 13.01 9.79
CA SER A 133 -8.85 13.19 10.54
C SER A 133 -7.83 14.05 9.77
N GLY A 134 -7.69 13.84 8.46
CA GLY A 134 -6.85 14.67 7.59
C GLY A 134 -7.34 16.12 7.55
N LEU A 135 -8.66 16.33 7.44
CA LEU A 135 -9.26 17.67 7.53
C LEU A 135 -8.95 18.36 8.86
N LYS A 136 -9.03 17.63 9.98
CA LYS A 136 -8.68 18.14 11.31
C LYS A 136 -7.18 18.46 11.43
N ILE A 137 -6.31 17.60 10.92
CA ILE A 137 -4.84 17.80 10.94
C ILE A 137 -4.45 19.02 10.10
N MET A 138 -5.07 19.18 8.94
CA MET A 138 -4.81 20.31 8.04
C MET A 138 -5.51 21.60 8.45
N CYS A 139 -6.40 21.55 9.44
CA CYS A 139 -7.29 22.66 9.80
C CYS A 139 -8.05 23.22 8.57
N ALA A 140 -8.52 22.34 7.68
CA ALA A 140 -9.18 22.69 6.43
C ALA A 140 -10.53 21.98 6.30
N THR A 141 -11.42 22.51 5.46
CA THR A 141 -12.65 21.81 5.05
C THR A 141 -12.40 21.03 3.76
N LEU A 142 -13.28 20.06 3.45
CA LEU A 142 -13.18 19.31 2.19
C LEU A 142 -13.28 20.24 0.98
N GLU A 143 -14.14 21.25 1.05
CA GLU A 143 -14.30 22.26 0.00
C GLU A 143 -13.01 23.06 -0.26
N ASP A 144 -12.18 23.26 0.76
CA ASP A 144 -10.93 24.03 0.64
C ASP A 144 -9.81 23.30 -0.10
N ILE A 145 -9.90 21.96 -0.20
CA ILE A 145 -8.82 21.10 -0.68
C ILE A 145 -9.22 20.25 -1.89
N LEU A 146 -10.52 19.95 -2.07
CA LEU A 146 -10.99 19.08 -3.13
C LEU A 146 -10.62 19.62 -4.51
N HIS A 147 -10.11 18.74 -5.38
CA HIS A 147 -9.60 19.05 -6.73
C HIS A 147 -8.45 20.06 -6.79
N ARG A 148 -7.84 20.42 -5.65
CA ARG A 148 -6.65 21.26 -5.63
C ARG A 148 -5.39 20.43 -5.73
N PRO A 149 -4.34 20.95 -6.36
CA PRO A 149 -3.09 20.22 -6.48
C PRO A 149 -2.43 20.08 -5.10
N ALA A 150 -1.87 18.91 -4.82
CA ALA A 150 -1.28 18.57 -3.52
C ALA A 150 -0.27 19.62 -3.03
N HIS A 151 0.56 20.14 -3.93
CA HIS A 151 1.56 21.15 -3.58
C HIS A 151 0.96 22.45 -3.05
N GLU A 152 -0.25 22.85 -3.44
CA GLU A 152 -0.92 24.01 -2.86
C GLU A 152 -1.56 23.72 -1.50
N VAL A 153 -2.04 22.49 -1.33
CA VAL A 153 -2.70 22.05 -0.09
C VAL A 153 -1.69 21.86 1.04
N PHE A 154 -0.47 21.41 0.73
CA PHE A 154 0.58 21.17 1.72
C PHE A 154 1.69 22.24 1.79
N ALA A 155 1.62 23.33 1.01
CA ALA A 155 2.61 24.42 1.04
C ALA A 155 2.47 25.37 2.24
N GLY A 156 2.27 24.83 3.44
CA GLY A 156 2.37 25.60 4.67
C GLY A 156 3.83 26.04 4.96
N PRO A 157 4.04 27.05 5.83
CA PRO A 157 5.36 27.64 6.13
C PRO A 157 6.39 26.71 6.81
N ASN A 158 6.16 25.39 6.86
CA ASN A 158 7.04 24.39 7.47
C ASN A 158 7.51 23.29 6.49
N ALA A 159 7.55 23.58 5.19
CA ALA A 159 8.27 22.76 4.20
C ALA A 159 9.77 23.08 4.18
#